data_AF-A0A382XPJ5-F1
#
_entry.id   AF-A0A382XPJ5-F1
#
_cell.length_a   1.000
_cell.length_b   1.000
_cell.length_c   1.000
_cell.angle_alpha   90.00
_cell.angle_beta   90.00
_cell.angle_gamma   90.00
#
_symmetry.space_group_name_H-M   'P 1'
#
loop_
_entity.id
_entity.type
_entity.pdbx_description
1 polymer ?
#
loop_
_entity_poly.entity_id
_entity_poly.type
_entity_poly.pdbx_seq_one_letter_code
_entity_poly.pdbx_strand_id
1 'polypeptide(L)'
;VNLSERHAIAPCLRSVHRTGGLEGDCARAARCVESEGAAGLVMAAEWRDFLEPSGPGRMRISKHGSMLTDAILIADEQHMAEHSDDRSPTQLVNTACLPGIVGEAWAMADWHFGYGFPIGGVVATDVNAG
;
A
#
# COMPACT_ATOMS: atom_id res chain seq x y z
N VAL A 1 -36.27 1.86 2.69
CA VAL A 1 -35.39 3.03 2.45
C VAL A 1 -34.55 2.71 1.22
N ASN A 2 -34.52 3.64 0.27
CA ASN A 2 -34.14 3.45 -1.13
C ASN A 2 -32.65 3.08 -1.29
N LEU A 3 -32.35 2.23 -2.28
CA LEU A 3 -31.07 1.55 -2.50
C LEU A 3 -30.19 2.25 -3.58
N SER A 4 -30.24 3.59 -3.68
CA SER A 4 -29.67 4.32 -4.83
C SER A 4 -28.39 5.13 -4.58
N GLU A 5 -27.77 5.09 -3.40
CA GLU A 5 -26.55 5.85 -3.14
C GLU A 5 -25.38 4.93 -2.80
N ARG A 6 -24.93 4.18 -3.81
CA ARG A 6 -23.59 3.57 -3.79
C ARG A 6 -22.59 4.67 -4.15
N HIS A 7 -22.21 5.48 -3.16
CA HIS A 7 -20.98 6.26 -3.25
C HIS A 7 -19.85 5.27 -3.56
N ALA A 8 -19.16 5.53 -4.67
CA ALA A 8 -18.11 4.69 -5.21
C ALA A 8 -16.99 4.56 -4.17
N ILE A 9 -16.95 3.43 -3.44
CA ILE A 9 -15.74 3.02 -2.74
C ILE A 9 -14.70 2.87 -3.85
N ALA A 10 -13.73 3.79 -3.86
CA ALA A 10 -12.70 3.90 -4.88
C ALA A 10 -12.09 2.51 -5.17
N PRO A 11 -11.82 2.18 -6.45
CA PRO A 11 -11.35 0.85 -6.85
C PRO A 11 -10.08 0.37 -6.13
N CYS A 12 -9.30 1.26 -5.49
CA CYS A 12 -8.12 0.91 -4.68
C CYS A 12 -8.43 0.00 -3.48
N LEU A 13 -9.52 0.22 -2.75
CA LEU A 13 -9.78 -0.47 -1.47
C LEU A 13 -10.32 -1.91 -1.62
N ARG A 14 -10.60 -2.35 -2.85
CA ARG A 14 -11.23 -3.65 -3.11
C ARG A 14 -10.29 -4.86 -2.96
N SER A 15 -9.01 -4.61 -2.70
CA SER A 15 -7.96 -5.64 -2.56
C SER A 15 -7.97 -6.40 -1.22
N VAL A 16 -8.63 -5.85 -0.18
CA VAL A 16 -8.37 -6.26 1.22
C VAL A 16 -9.11 -7.55 1.68
N HIS A 17 -10.10 -8.06 0.94
CA HIS A 17 -10.88 -9.23 1.37
C HIS A 17 -10.71 -10.48 0.48
N ARG A 18 -9.60 -11.20 0.68
CA ARG A 18 -9.56 -12.66 0.42
C ARG A 18 -8.74 -13.36 1.51
N THR A 19 -9.32 -13.52 2.69
CA THR A 19 -8.72 -14.37 3.75
C THR A 19 -9.06 -15.84 3.45
N GLY A 20 -8.12 -16.54 2.82
CA GLY A 20 -8.12 -18.01 2.79
C GLY A 20 -7.66 -18.52 4.14
N GLY A 21 -8.50 -19.34 4.79
CA GLY A 21 -8.15 -20.04 6.02
C GLY A 21 -6.98 -20.99 5.79
N LEU A 22 -5.98 -20.93 6.67
CA LEU A 22 -4.86 -21.86 6.70
C LEU A 22 -4.87 -22.58 8.06
N GLU A 23 -5.55 -23.72 8.11
CA GLU A 23 -5.18 -24.80 9.01
C GLU A 23 -3.98 -25.54 8.37
N GLY A 24 -2.90 -25.79 9.11
CA GLY A 24 -1.79 -26.57 8.57
C GLY A 24 -0.57 -26.70 9.49
N ASP A 25 -0.34 -27.95 9.90
CA ASP A 25 0.64 -28.49 10.84
C ASP A 25 2.13 -28.15 10.63
N CYS A 26 2.85 -28.22 11.75
CA CYS A 26 4.30 -28.13 11.89
C CYS A 26 4.97 -29.50 11.62
N ALA A 27 5.42 -29.78 10.39
CA ALA A 27 6.34 -30.89 10.13
C ALA A 27 7.13 -30.83 8.79
N ARG A 28 8.44 -30.56 8.92
CA ARG A 28 9.59 -31.34 8.37
C ARG A 28 9.90 -31.41 6.85
N ALA A 29 11.18 -31.09 6.59
CA ALA A 29 12.13 -31.62 5.57
C ALA A 29 12.08 -31.16 4.09
N ALA A 30 13.12 -30.40 3.76
CA ALA A 30 14.05 -30.56 2.63
C ALA A 30 13.54 -31.17 1.31
N ARG A 31 13.55 -30.35 0.25
CA ARG A 31 14.23 -30.61 -1.04
C ARG A 31 14.10 -29.39 -1.96
N CYS A 32 15.22 -28.95 -2.54
CA CYS A 32 15.20 -28.10 -3.72
C CYS A 32 14.69 -28.93 -4.90
N VAL A 33 13.51 -28.58 -5.40
CA VAL A 33 13.00 -29.00 -6.70
C VAL A 33 12.61 -27.71 -7.41
N GLU A 34 13.35 -27.40 -8.47
CA GLU A 34 12.94 -26.42 -9.47
C GLU A 34 11.60 -26.89 -10.04
N SER A 35 10.55 -26.11 -9.78
CA SER A 35 9.23 -26.32 -10.37
C SER A 35 8.81 -25.03 -11.06
N GLU A 36 8.96 -25.04 -12.38
CA GLU A 36 8.20 -24.17 -13.27
C GLU A 36 6.71 -24.43 -13.04
N GLY A 37 5.95 -23.37 -12.79
CA GLY A 37 4.48 -23.44 -12.78
C GLY A 37 3.81 -23.21 -11.43
N ALA A 38 4.03 -22.06 -10.81
CA ALA A 38 3.02 -21.37 -10.01
C ALA A 38 2.97 -19.93 -10.50
N ALA A 39 1.94 -19.61 -11.28
CA ALA A 39 1.72 -18.26 -11.81
C ALA A 39 1.76 -17.27 -10.65
N GLY A 40 2.78 -16.41 -10.70
CA GLY A 40 3.26 -15.61 -9.60
C GLY A 40 2.22 -14.60 -9.13
N LEU A 41 1.90 -14.67 -7.85
CA LEU A 41 1.36 -13.54 -7.11
C LEU A 41 2.51 -12.58 -6.75
N VAL A 42 3.25 -12.13 -7.77
CA VAL A 42 4.18 -11.01 -7.62
C VAL A 42 3.40 -9.80 -8.12
N MET A 43 2.59 -9.21 -7.23
CA MET A 43 2.20 -7.81 -7.40
C MET A 43 3.45 -6.99 -7.13
N ALA A 44 4.40 -7.03 -8.07
CA ALA A 44 5.55 -6.15 -8.07
C ALA A 44 4.99 -4.74 -7.95
N ALA A 45 5.41 -4.07 -6.89
CA ALA A 45 5.02 -2.73 -6.51
C ALA A 45 5.02 -1.76 -7.71
N GLU A 46 3.88 -1.57 -8.39
CA GLU A 46 3.75 -0.58 -9.47
C GLU A 46 4.17 0.82 -8.99
N TRP A 47 4.04 1.08 -7.69
CA TRP A 47 4.44 2.32 -7.05
C TRP A 47 5.95 2.60 -7.09
N ARG A 48 6.81 1.58 -7.24
CA ARG A 48 8.27 1.77 -7.33
C ARG A 48 8.69 2.49 -8.60
N ASP A 49 7.97 2.30 -9.69
CA ASP A 49 8.24 2.99 -10.95
C ASP A 49 7.92 4.50 -10.87
N PHE A 50 7.11 4.90 -9.89
CA PHE A 50 6.74 6.28 -9.61
C PHE A 50 7.46 6.86 -8.39
N LEU A 51 8.47 6.16 -7.86
CA LEU A 51 9.24 6.60 -6.69
C LEU A 51 10.39 7.54 -7.10
N GLU A 52 10.37 8.75 -6.59
CA GLU A 52 11.38 9.78 -6.82
C GLU A 52 11.88 10.39 -5.49
N PRO A 53 13.18 10.68 -5.34
CA PRO A 53 13.68 11.39 -4.16
C PRO A 53 13.18 12.85 -4.17
N SER A 54 12.58 13.30 -3.06
CA SER A 54 12.01 14.66 -2.90
C SER A 54 12.76 15.51 -1.86
N GLY A 55 13.98 15.11 -1.51
CA GLY A 55 14.90 15.82 -0.60
C GLY A 55 15.52 14.89 0.44
N PRO A 56 16.24 15.45 1.43
CA PRO A 56 16.93 14.64 2.43
C PRO A 56 15.93 13.81 3.26
N GLY A 57 16.09 12.49 3.23
CA GLY A 57 15.24 11.54 3.97
C GLY A 57 13.78 11.51 3.52
N ARG A 58 13.48 11.89 2.27
CA ARG A 58 12.12 11.93 1.74
C ARG A 58 12.06 11.32 0.34
N MET A 59 11.21 10.32 0.20
CA MET A 59 10.89 9.69 -1.07
C MET A 59 9.44 10.01 -1.41
N ARG A 60 9.20 10.55 -2.60
CA ARG A 60 7.87 10.83 -3.12
C ARG A 60 7.47 9.71 -4.07
N ILE A 61 6.22 9.27 -3.96
CA ILE A 61 5.54 8.46 -4.96
C ILE A 61 4.60 9.40 -5.69
N SER A 62 4.90 9.68 -6.96
CA SER A 62 4.02 10.50 -7.79
C SER A 62 2.67 9.81 -7.95
N LYS A 63 1.59 10.60 -7.97
CA LYS A 63 0.23 10.08 -8.16
C LYS A 63 0.15 9.24 -9.43
N HIS A 64 -0.41 8.05 -9.29
CA HIS A 64 -0.62 7.12 -10.39
C HIS A 64 -1.89 6.30 -10.16
N GLY A 65 -2.40 5.70 -11.23
CA GLY A 65 -3.60 4.86 -11.18
C GLY A 65 -4.82 5.61 -10.63
N SER A 66 -5.30 5.18 -9.47
CA SER A 66 -6.48 5.71 -8.79
C SER A 66 -6.15 6.62 -7.60
N MET A 67 -4.88 6.98 -7.40
CA MET A 67 -4.47 7.97 -6.39
C MET A 67 -5.03 9.35 -6.76
N LEU A 68 -5.57 10.05 -5.77
CA LEU A 68 -6.07 11.42 -5.92
C LEU A 68 -4.98 12.46 -5.65
N THR A 69 -3.91 12.07 -4.96
CA THR A 69 -2.77 12.93 -4.59
C THR A 69 -1.46 12.13 -4.57
N ASP A 70 -0.33 12.81 -4.43
CA ASP A 70 0.99 12.19 -4.27
C ASP A 70 1.15 11.63 -2.84
N ALA A 71 2.07 10.67 -2.68
CA ALA A 71 2.42 10.12 -1.38
C ALA A 71 3.89 10.38 -1.03
N ILE A 72 4.19 10.66 0.23
CA ILE A 72 5.52 10.96 0.74
C ILE A 72 5.90 9.92 1.81
N LEU A 73 7.03 9.28 1.63
CA LEU A 73 7.65 8.41 2.62
C LEU A 73 8.86 9.11 3.21
N ILE A 74 8.93 9.12 4.54
CA ILE A 74 10.15 9.51 5.24
C ILE A 74 11.06 8.29 5.29
N ALA A 75 12.02 8.25 4.37
CA ALA A 75 13.03 7.21 4.26
C ALA A 75 14.23 7.76 3.49
N ASP A 76 15.43 7.29 3.83
CA ASP A 76 16.60 7.45 2.97
C ASP A 76 16.73 6.23 2.03
N GLU A 77 17.66 6.32 1.07
CA GLU A 77 17.90 5.24 0.11
C GLU A 77 18.31 3.92 0.80
N GLN A 78 18.98 4.01 1.95
CA GLN A 78 19.41 2.85 2.73
C GLN A 78 18.22 2.16 3.41
N HIS A 79 17.32 2.91 4.07
CA HIS A 79 16.06 2.43 4.62
C HIS A 79 15.22 1.77 3.53
N MET A 80 15.11 2.41 2.36
CA MET A 80 14.36 1.83 1.25
C MET A 80 14.96 0.50 0.75
N ALA A 81 16.27 0.32 0.85
CA ALA A 81 16.94 -0.93 0.49
C ALA A 81 16.80 -2.03 1.56
N GLU A 82 16.78 -1.66 2.84
CA GLU A 82 16.61 -2.58 3.98
C GLU A 82 15.16 -3.07 4.12
N HIS A 83 14.19 -2.23 3.75
CA HIS A 83 12.77 -2.59 3.80
C HIS A 83 12.31 -3.33 2.54
N SER A 84 12.31 -4.66 2.61
CA SER A 84 11.81 -5.54 1.56
C SER A 84 10.28 -5.74 1.54
N ASP A 85 9.54 -5.13 2.47
CA ASP A 85 8.09 -5.30 2.58
C ASP A 85 7.32 -4.22 1.80
N ASP A 86 6.85 -4.60 0.62
CA ASP A 86 6.08 -3.74 -0.27
C ASP A 86 4.64 -3.48 0.18
N ARG A 87 4.19 -4.14 1.25
CA ARG A 87 2.80 -4.00 1.72
C ARG A 87 2.52 -2.63 2.32
N SER A 88 3.44 -2.07 3.11
CA SER A 88 3.23 -0.78 3.78
C SER A 88 3.15 0.39 2.79
N PRO A 89 4.08 0.52 1.81
CA PRO A 89 3.94 1.55 0.77
C PRO A 89 2.71 1.37 -0.10
N THR A 90 2.30 0.12 -0.37
CA THR A 90 1.05 -0.16 -1.08
C THR A 90 -0.18 0.32 -0.28
N GLN A 91 -0.18 0.19 1.04
CA GLN A 91 -1.23 0.76 1.88
C GLN A 91 -1.25 2.28 1.82
N LEU A 92 -0.08 2.93 1.79
CA LEU A 92 0.00 4.38 1.62
C LEU A 92 -0.57 4.83 0.27
N VAL A 93 -0.31 4.10 -0.81
CA VAL A 93 -0.91 4.33 -2.13
C VAL A 93 -2.43 4.20 -2.07
N ASN A 94 -2.95 3.18 -1.37
CA ASN A 94 -4.39 3.04 -1.17
C ASN A 94 -4.99 4.20 -0.36
N THR A 95 -4.27 4.70 0.66
CA THR A 95 -4.65 5.89 1.43
C THR A 95 -4.71 7.14 0.55
N ALA A 96 -3.81 7.29 -0.41
CA ALA A 96 -3.83 8.39 -1.36
C ALA A 96 -5.04 8.36 -2.32
N CYS A 97 -5.80 7.26 -2.36
CA CYS A 97 -7.05 7.15 -3.14
C CYS A 97 -8.30 7.61 -2.36
N LEU A 98 -8.18 8.03 -1.10
CA LEU A 98 -9.34 8.33 -0.27
C LEU A 98 -10.10 9.58 -0.77
N PRO A 99 -11.44 9.51 -0.89
CA PRO A 99 -12.23 10.66 -1.27
C PRO A 99 -12.07 11.76 -0.22
N GLY A 100 -11.95 13.00 -0.69
CA GLY A 100 -11.77 14.15 0.19
C GLY A 100 -10.36 14.34 0.73
N ILE A 101 -9.36 13.57 0.27
CA ILE A 101 -7.98 13.79 0.68
C ILE A 101 -7.51 15.22 0.35
N VAL A 102 -6.89 15.88 1.31
CA VAL A 102 -6.36 17.23 1.21
C VAL A 102 -4.84 17.17 1.39
N GLY A 103 -4.10 17.73 0.44
CA GLY A 103 -2.64 17.66 0.45
C GLY A 103 -2.12 16.29 0.02
N GLU A 104 -0.93 15.92 0.47
CA GLU A 104 -0.25 14.65 0.18
C GLU A 104 -0.52 13.61 1.28
N ALA A 105 -0.44 12.32 0.96
CA ALA A 105 -0.44 11.26 1.98
C ALA A 105 0.99 11.07 2.52
N TRP A 106 1.18 10.99 3.84
CA TRP A 106 2.51 10.86 4.44
C TRP A 106 2.66 9.53 5.17
N ALA A 107 3.86 8.95 5.12
CA ALA A 107 4.29 7.85 5.97
C ALA A 107 5.55 8.28 6.72
N MET A 108 5.48 8.29 8.05
CA MET A 108 6.60 8.64 8.94
C MET A 108 7.65 7.55 8.98
N ALA A 109 8.87 7.84 9.46
CA ALA A 109 10.04 6.95 9.39
C ALA A 109 9.86 5.58 10.07
N ASP A 110 8.85 5.44 10.93
CA ASP A 110 8.47 4.20 11.60
C ASP A 110 7.37 3.43 10.84
N TRP A 111 7.19 3.71 9.54
CA TRP A 111 6.14 3.10 8.73
C TRP A 111 6.27 1.58 8.67
N HIS A 112 5.15 0.90 8.92
CA HIS A 112 5.07 -0.56 8.81
C HIS A 112 3.64 -1.03 8.54
N PHE A 113 3.51 -2.30 8.18
CA PHE A 113 2.25 -2.89 7.74
C PHE A 113 1.19 -2.82 8.85
N GLY A 114 0.08 -2.16 8.54
CA GLY A 114 -1.07 -2.00 9.43
C GLY A 114 -2.33 -2.67 8.89
N TYR A 115 -3.48 -2.33 9.47
CA TYR A 115 -4.78 -2.79 8.99
C TYR A 115 -5.44 -1.72 8.10
N GLY A 116 -5.39 -1.93 6.78
CA GLY A 116 -5.92 -1.01 5.78
C GLY A 116 -5.01 0.22 5.54
N PHE A 117 -4.66 0.92 6.62
CA PHE A 117 -3.71 2.02 6.62
C PHE A 117 -2.32 1.57 7.12
N PRO A 118 -1.23 2.18 6.63
CA PRO A 118 0.09 1.96 7.20
C PRO A 118 0.14 2.58 8.61
N ILE A 119 0.76 1.87 9.55
CA ILE A 119 1.07 2.46 10.86
C ILE A 119 2.15 3.52 10.62
N GLY A 120 2.02 4.69 11.25
CA GLY A 120 2.83 5.86 10.92
C GLY A 120 2.34 6.66 9.70
N GLY A 121 1.19 6.28 9.12
CA GLY A 121 0.52 7.03 8.06
C GLY A 121 -0.22 8.27 8.58
N VAL A 122 -0.06 9.40 7.88
CA VAL A 122 -0.76 10.66 8.15
C VAL A 122 -1.47 11.11 6.88
N VAL A 123 -2.77 11.37 6.99
CA VAL A 123 -3.61 11.90 5.91
C VAL A 123 -4.57 12.94 6.47
N ALA A 124 -4.80 14.02 5.71
CA ALA A 124 -5.85 14.97 5.99
C ALA A 124 -7.00 14.75 5.02
N THR A 125 -8.24 14.77 5.51
CA THR A 125 -9.44 14.65 4.67
C THR A 125 -10.41 15.79 4.99
N ASP A 126 -11.06 16.33 3.97
CA ASP A 126 -12.14 17.31 4.12
C ASP A 126 -13.36 16.64 4.77
N VAL A 127 -13.91 17.30 5.80
CA VAL A 127 -15.11 16.86 6.52
C VAL A 127 -16.37 16.89 5.66
N ASN A 128 -16.39 17.69 4.60
CA ASN A 128 -17.54 17.83 3.70
C ASN A 128 -17.55 16.81 2.56
N ALA A 129 -16.48 16.04 2.39
CA ALA A 129 -16.32 15.07 1.31
C ALA A 129 -16.83 13.66 1.67
N GLY A 130 -17.57 13.53 2.79
CA GLY A 130 -18.10 12.28 3.35
C GLY A 130 -19.56 12.01 2.99
#